data_AF-A0A970MT76-F1
#
_entry.id   AF-A0A970MT76-F1
#
_cell.length_a   1.000
_cell.length_b   1.000
_cell.length_c   1.000
_cell.angle_alpha   90.00
_cell.angle_beta   90.00
_cell.angle_gamma   90.00
#
_symmetry.space_group_name_H-M   'P 1'
#
loop_
_entity.id
_entity.type
_entity.pdbx_description
1 polymer ?
#
loop_
_entity_poly.entity_id
_entity_poly.type
_entity_poly.pdbx_seq_one_letter_code
_entity_poly.pdbx_strand_id
1 'polypeptide(L)'
;EKSLLYFDDYYTKYNYICREFSLIKYIKNNFKYVRDPKGFDYFATPQETIRHMGGDCDDHTILMGSTIKAIGGNVRFILTTGHIYPELYCGNAKNFDKYVSAIRNLFYDESYDKTIYYRIENDEYWLNIDYTDKYPGSFYYSDTVISIFYP
;
A
#
# COMPACT_ATOMS: atom_id res chain seq x y z
N GLU A 1 -1.41 -16.76 1.09
CA GLU A 1 -0.61 -17.12 2.28
C GLU A 1 -0.09 -15.90 3.03
N LYS A 2 0.61 -14.95 2.38
CA LYS A 2 1.26 -13.81 3.07
C LYS A 2 0.30 -12.85 3.81
N SER A 3 -0.98 -12.85 3.45
CA SER A 3 -2.06 -12.14 4.17
C SER A 3 -2.45 -12.76 5.52
N LEU A 4 -1.91 -13.93 5.86
CA LEU A 4 -2.15 -14.64 7.13
C LEU A 4 -0.93 -14.65 8.06
N LEU A 5 0.18 -14.00 7.68
CA LEU A 5 1.43 -14.06 8.45
C LEU A 5 1.42 -13.23 9.73
N TYR A 6 0.69 -12.12 9.73
CA TYR A 6 0.68 -11.16 10.82
C TYR A 6 -0.75 -10.87 11.29
N PHE A 7 -0.86 -10.41 12.54
CA PHE A 7 -2.06 -9.78 13.11
C PHE A 7 -3.30 -10.68 13.24
N ASP A 8 -3.11 -12.01 13.23
CA ASP A 8 -4.20 -12.97 13.42
C ASP A 8 -4.93 -12.78 14.77
N ASP A 9 -4.17 -12.51 15.83
CA ASP A 9 -4.70 -12.26 17.17
C ASP A 9 -5.63 -11.03 17.23
N TYR A 10 -5.52 -10.11 16.26
CA TYR A 10 -6.34 -8.89 16.18
C TYR A 10 -7.52 -9.03 15.22
N TYR A 11 -7.70 -10.18 14.58
CA TYR A 11 -8.74 -10.39 13.57
C TYR A 11 -10.16 -10.17 14.13
N THR A 12 -10.41 -10.49 15.41
CA THR A 12 -11.70 -10.21 16.05
C THR A 12 -12.01 -8.72 16.15
N LYS A 13 -10.98 -7.87 16.25
CA LYS A 13 -11.09 -6.41 16.39
C LYS A 13 -11.14 -5.69 15.05
N TYR A 14 -10.24 -6.04 14.13
CA TYR A 14 -10.05 -5.32 12.86
C TYR A 14 -10.48 -6.12 11.63
N ASN A 15 -10.86 -7.39 11.80
CA ASN A 15 -11.38 -8.27 10.76
C ASN A 15 -10.47 -8.26 9.52
N TYR A 16 -11.04 -8.01 8.35
CA TYR A 16 -10.35 -8.09 7.07
C TYR A 16 -9.18 -7.10 6.94
N ILE A 17 -9.16 -5.99 7.69
CA ILE A 17 -8.03 -5.04 7.71
C ILE A 17 -6.73 -5.75 8.12
N CYS A 18 -6.79 -6.75 9.02
CA CYS A 18 -5.61 -7.54 9.38
C CYS A 18 -5.00 -8.26 8.16
N ARG A 19 -5.82 -8.70 7.20
CA ARG A 19 -5.37 -9.43 6.00
C ARG A 19 -4.65 -8.52 5.02
N GLU A 20 -5.22 -7.34 4.79
CA GLU A 20 -4.61 -6.29 3.99
C GLU A 20 -3.29 -5.84 4.62
N PHE A 21 -3.29 -5.55 5.92
CA PHE A 21 -2.12 -5.04 6.62
C PHE A 21 -1.02 -6.09 6.79
N SER A 22 -1.36 -7.36 6.96
CA SER A 22 -0.37 -8.45 6.94
C SER A 22 0.36 -8.51 5.60
N LEU A 23 -0.38 -8.41 4.50
CA LEU A 23 0.20 -8.43 3.16
C LEU A 23 1.05 -7.19 2.89
N ILE A 24 0.56 -6.00 3.25
CA ILE A 24 1.30 -4.73 3.14
C ILE A 24 2.60 -4.80 3.94
N LYS A 25 2.55 -5.28 5.19
CA LYS A 25 3.74 -5.43 6.04
C LYS A 25 4.74 -6.40 5.41
N TYR A 26 4.28 -7.53 4.88
CA TYR A 26 5.15 -8.48 4.22
C TYR A 26 5.85 -7.86 3.01
N ILE A 27 5.11 -7.22 2.10
CA ILE A 27 5.67 -6.63 0.88
C ILE A 27 6.66 -5.53 1.25
N LYS A 28 6.26 -4.55 2.08
CA LYS A 28 7.12 -3.42 2.49
C LYS A 28 8.41 -3.85 3.19
N ASN A 29 8.39 -4.94 3.96
CA ASN A 29 9.59 -5.42 4.66
C ASN A 29 10.55 -6.22 3.77
N ASN A 30 10.07 -6.76 2.65
CA ASN A 30 10.85 -7.66 1.80
C ASN A 30 11.20 -7.05 0.44
N PHE A 31 10.42 -6.06 -0.03
CA PHE A 31 10.65 -5.39 -1.29
C PHE A 31 11.90 -4.50 -1.24
N LYS A 32 12.77 -4.64 -2.23
CA LYS A 32 14.00 -3.86 -2.39
C LYS A 32 13.90 -3.00 -3.63
N TYR A 33 13.96 -1.69 -3.43
CA TYR A 33 13.94 -0.74 -4.53
C TYR A 33 15.20 -0.86 -5.39
N VAL A 34 15.02 -1.12 -6.68
CA VAL A 34 16.06 -1.23 -7.71
C VAL A 34 15.55 -0.47 -8.93
N ARG A 35 16.23 0.62 -9.28
CA ARG A 35 15.87 1.41 -10.47
C ARG A 35 16.14 0.64 -11.74
N ASP A 36 15.31 0.89 -12.73
CA ASP A 36 15.57 0.42 -14.08
C ASP A 36 16.83 1.03 -14.72
N PRO A 37 17.40 0.33 -15.73
CA PRO A 37 18.47 0.87 -16.55
C PRO A 37 18.07 2.21 -17.17
N LYS A 38 18.98 3.18 -17.17
CA LYS A 38 18.72 4.51 -17.73
C LYS A 38 18.24 4.42 -19.18
N GLY A 39 17.10 5.07 -19.47
CA GLY A 39 16.53 5.17 -20.81
C GLY A 39 15.61 4.00 -21.18
N PHE A 40 15.30 3.11 -20.24
CA PHE A 40 14.32 2.05 -20.39
C PHE A 40 13.44 2.00 -19.12
N ASP A 41 12.15 1.74 -19.31
CA ASP A 41 11.16 1.61 -18.25
C ASP A 41 10.52 0.22 -18.44
N TYR A 42 10.75 -0.68 -17.49
CA TYR A 42 10.35 -2.07 -17.53
C TYR A 42 9.32 -2.37 -16.45
N PHE A 43 8.08 -2.56 -16.88
CA PHE A 43 6.99 -2.94 -15.99
C PHE A 43 6.99 -4.45 -15.75
N ALA A 44 7.53 -4.91 -14.63
CA ALA A 44 7.50 -6.33 -14.26
C ALA A 44 6.09 -6.77 -13.85
N THR A 45 5.75 -8.02 -14.16
CA THR A 45 4.51 -8.63 -13.68
C THR A 45 4.58 -8.87 -12.16
N PRO A 46 3.44 -8.92 -11.44
CA PRO A 46 3.43 -9.26 -10.02
C PRO A 46 4.15 -10.58 -9.73
N GLN A 47 4.05 -11.57 -10.61
CA GLN A 47 4.69 -12.87 -10.49
C GLN A 47 6.22 -12.78 -10.59
N GLU A 48 6.74 -11.92 -11.47
CA GLU A 48 8.18 -11.66 -11.59
C GLU A 48 8.68 -10.92 -10.35
N THR A 49 8.00 -9.85 -9.94
CA THR A 49 8.36 -9.08 -8.74
C THR A 49 8.33 -9.94 -7.49
N ILE A 50 7.36 -10.86 -7.33
CA ILE A 50 7.30 -11.80 -6.19
C ILE A 50 8.53 -12.72 -6.10
N ARG A 51 9.12 -13.12 -7.23
CA ARG A 51 10.26 -14.05 -7.24
C ARG A 51 11.53 -13.41 -6.68
N HIS A 52 11.72 -12.12 -6.91
CA HIS A 52 12.94 -11.42 -6.52
C HIS A 52 12.72 -10.40 -5.39
N MET A 53 11.46 -10.08 -5.09
CA MET A 53 11.05 -9.04 -4.14
C MET A 53 11.83 -7.74 -4.35
N GLY A 54 11.90 -7.29 -5.60
CA GLY A 54 12.58 -6.06 -5.95
C GLY A 54 12.19 -5.57 -7.34
N GLY A 55 12.43 -4.29 -7.55
CA GLY A 55 11.93 -3.51 -8.69
C GLY A 55 11.88 -2.04 -8.31
N ASP A 56 11.34 -1.19 -9.16
CA ASP A 56 11.19 0.23 -8.86
C ASP A 56 9.75 0.61 -8.43
N CYS A 57 9.28 1.82 -8.78
CA CYS A 57 8.03 2.35 -8.26
C CYS A 57 6.79 1.71 -8.88
N ASP A 58 6.79 1.46 -10.18
CA ASP A 58 5.67 0.80 -10.85
C ASP A 58 5.63 -0.68 -10.52
N ASP A 59 6.77 -1.37 -10.47
CA ASP A 59 6.86 -2.77 -10.03
C ASP A 59 6.24 -2.96 -8.65
N HIS A 60 6.60 -2.11 -7.68
CA HIS A 60 5.99 -2.14 -6.36
C HIS A 60 4.49 -1.88 -6.42
N THR A 61 4.07 -0.88 -7.21
CA THR A 61 2.67 -0.49 -7.35
C THR A 61 1.82 -1.62 -7.93
N ILE A 62 2.31 -2.25 -9.00
CA ILE A 62 1.70 -3.39 -9.68
C ILE A 62 1.63 -4.60 -8.75
N LEU A 63 2.71 -4.92 -8.03
CA LEU A 63 2.75 -5.99 -7.04
C LEU A 63 1.74 -5.78 -5.92
N MET A 64 1.82 -4.63 -5.24
CA MET A 64 0.98 -4.30 -4.10
C MET A 64 -0.49 -4.27 -4.51
N GLY A 65 -0.82 -3.61 -5.61
CA GLY A 65 -2.19 -3.51 -6.10
C GLY A 65 -2.78 -4.86 -6.47
N SER A 66 -2.03 -5.66 -7.25
CA SER A 66 -2.48 -6.97 -7.70
C SER A 66 -2.73 -7.93 -6.55
N THR A 67 -1.84 -7.92 -5.55
CA THR A 67 -1.95 -8.83 -4.40
C THR A 67 -3.06 -8.43 -3.43
N ILE A 68 -3.29 -7.13 -3.22
CA ILE A 68 -4.45 -6.65 -2.45
C ILE A 68 -5.76 -6.96 -3.16
N LYS A 69 -5.85 -6.73 -4.47
CA LYS A 69 -7.01 -7.13 -5.27
C LYS A 69 -7.28 -8.63 -5.18
N ALA A 70 -6.24 -9.46 -5.23
CA ALA A 70 -6.38 -10.92 -5.18
C ALA A 70 -6.99 -11.44 -3.87
N ILE A 71 -6.88 -10.69 -2.77
CA ILE A 71 -7.54 -11.07 -1.51
C ILE A 71 -8.94 -10.44 -1.35
N GLY A 72 -9.31 -9.48 -2.20
CA GLY A 72 -10.62 -8.82 -2.19
C GLY A 72 -10.58 -7.35 -1.74
N GLY A 73 -9.40 -6.76 -1.55
CA GLY A 73 -9.27 -5.33 -1.28
C GLY A 73 -9.35 -4.48 -2.56
N ASN A 74 -9.73 -3.21 -2.42
CA ASN A 74 -9.79 -2.27 -3.54
C ASN A 74 -8.62 -1.30 -3.46
N VAL A 75 -8.01 -1.03 -4.61
CA VAL A 75 -6.84 -0.15 -4.74
C VAL A 75 -6.97 0.70 -5.99
N ARG A 76 -6.22 1.79 -6.03
CA ARG A 76 -6.00 2.60 -7.22
C ARG A 76 -4.54 3.01 -7.31
N PHE A 77 -4.08 3.34 -8.51
CA PHE A 77 -2.72 3.82 -8.74
C PHE A 77 -2.74 5.32 -8.99
N ILE A 78 -1.84 6.03 -8.32
CA ILE A 78 -1.68 7.47 -8.44
C ILE A 78 -0.38 7.74 -9.18
N LEU A 79 -0.50 8.32 -10.37
CA LEU A 79 0.65 8.79 -11.13
C LEU A 79 0.92 10.26 -10.78
N THR A 80 2.16 10.54 -10.43
CA THR A 80 2.67 11.88 -10.14
C THR A 80 3.91 12.16 -10.99
N THR A 81 4.46 13.37 -10.89
CA THR A 81 5.70 13.72 -11.60
C THR A 81 6.87 12.85 -11.12
N GLY A 82 7.23 11.85 -11.92
CA GLY A 82 8.38 10.97 -11.67
C GLY A 82 8.17 9.91 -10.58
N HIS A 83 6.92 9.61 -10.20
CA HIS A 83 6.60 8.56 -9.25
C HIS A 83 5.19 8.01 -9.44
N ILE A 84 4.98 6.73 -9.19
CA ILE A 84 3.68 6.08 -9.16
C ILE A 84 3.56 5.26 -7.86
N TYR A 85 2.39 5.31 -7.23
CA TYR A 85 2.15 4.58 -5.98
C TYR A 85 0.71 4.07 -5.85
N PRO A 86 0.48 3.03 -5.04
CA PRO A 86 -0.85 2.52 -4.75
C PRO A 86 -1.52 3.23 -3.56
N GLU A 87 -2.82 3.49 -3.66
CA GLU A 87 -3.69 3.86 -2.54
C GLU A 87 -4.73 2.76 -2.29
N LEU A 88 -4.96 2.43 -1.01
CA LEU A 88 -5.93 1.44 -0.54
C LEU A 88 -7.27 2.11 -0.22
N TYR A 89 -8.35 1.57 -0.77
CA TYR A 89 -9.71 2.02 -0.44
C TYR A 89 -10.08 1.67 1.00
N CYS A 90 -10.45 2.68 1.78
CA CYS A 90 -10.83 2.53 3.18
C CYS A 90 -12.32 2.78 3.41
N GLY A 91 -13.12 3.05 2.36
CA GLY A 91 -14.53 3.37 2.48
C GLY A 91 -14.79 4.78 2.99
N ASN A 92 -15.82 4.95 3.83
CA ASN A 92 -16.20 6.24 4.40
C ASN A 92 -15.40 6.60 5.67
N ALA A 93 -15.65 7.79 6.22
CA ALA A 93 -14.99 8.31 7.41
C ALA A 93 -14.98 7.34 8.61
N LYS A 94 -16.13 6.71 8.92
CA LYS A 94 -16.25 5.76 10.03
C LYS A 94 -15.37 4.52 9.82
N ASN A 95 -15.27 4.04 8.59
CA ASN A 95 -14.43 2.90 8.28
C ASN A 95 -12.95 3.31 8.28
N PHE A 96 -12.63 4.50 7.78
CA PHE A 96 -11.30 5.07 7.84
C PHE A 96 -10.77 5.22 9.28
N ASP A 97 -11.60 5.62 10.24
CA ASP A 97 -11.21 5.65 11.67
C ASP A 97 -10.76 4.27 12.18
N LYS A 98 -11.36 3.18 11.67
CA LYS A 98 -10.92 1.81 12.00
C LYS A 98 -9.57 1.49 11.37
N TYR A 99 -9.32 1.92 10.13
CA TYR A 99 -8.00 1.79 9.49
C TYR A 99 -6.94 2.55 10.30
N VAL A 100 -7.20 3.81 10.66
CA VAL A 100 -6.28 4.61 11.49
C VAL A 100 -6.02 3.92 12.84
N SER A 101 -7.07 3.44 13.51
CA SER A 101 -6.92 2.66 14.74
C SER A 101 -6.06 1.41 14.53
N ALA A 102 -6.31 0.65 13.46
CA ALA A 102 -5.53 -0.53 13.13
C ALA A 102 -4.05 -0.19 12.88
N ILE A 103 -3.75 0.91 12.16
CA ILE A 103 -2.36 1.35 11.92
C ILE A 103 -1.67 1.63 13.25
N ARG A 104 -2.29 2.42 14.13
CA ARG A 104 -1.70 2.80 15.43
C ARG A 104 -1.52 1.63 16.39
N ASN A 105 -2.29 0.55 16.24
CA ASN A 105 -2.18 -0.63 17.10
C ASN A 105 -1.24 -1.70 16.51
N LEU A 106 -1.33 -1.96 15.21
CA LEU A 106 -0.62 -3.07 14.53
C LEU A 106 0.77 -2.67 14.05
N PHE A 107 1.00 -1.37 13.86
CA PHE A 107 2.27 -0.76 13.47
C PHE A 107 2.68 0.30 14.49
N TYR A 108 2.53 -0.01 15.79
CA TYR A 108 2.74 0.96 16.86
C TYR A 108 4.13 1.61 16.78
N ASP A 109 5.18 0.81 16.72
CA ASP A 109 6.56 1.31 16.65
C ASP A 109 6.83 2.05 15.33
N GLU A 110 6.35 1.52 14.21
CA GLU A 110 6.61 2.10 12.90
C GLU A 110 5.86 3.43 12.66
N SER A 111 4.69 3.59 13.30
CA SER A 111 3.79 4.75 13.14
C SER A 111 3.82 5.75 14.30
N TYR A 112 4.54 5.49 15.39
CA TYR A 112 4.56 6.37 16.56
C TYR A 112 4.93 7.82 16.19
N ASP A 113 4.08 8.78 16.58
CA ASP A 113 4.22 10.23 16.30
C ASP A 113 4.32 10.62 14.82
N LYS A 114 3.96 9.72 13.90
CA LYS A 114 3.97 10.01 12.46
C LYS A 114 2.58 10.36 11.93
N THR A 115 2.56 11.18 10.88
CA THR A 115 1.36 11.47 10.08
C THR A 115 0.93 10.24 9.30
N ILE A 116 -0.39 10.04 9.17
CA ILE A 116 -0.99 9.04 8.28
C ILE A 116 -1.51 9.80 7.07
N TYR A 117 -0.95 9.50 5.90
CA TYR A 117 -1.31 10.17 4.64
C TYR A 117 -2.40 9.40 3.90
N TYR A 118 -3.42 10.14 3.48
CA TYR A 118 -4.57 9.62 2.75
C TYR A 118 -5.17 10.72 1.87
N ARG A 119 -6.09 10.33 0.97
CA ARG A 119 -6.82 11.22 0.08
C ARG A 119 -8.31 11.03 0.30
N ILE A 120 -9.06 12.13 0.23
CA ILE A 120 -10.53 12.12 0.23
C ILE A 120 -11.00 12.49 -1.17
N GLU A 121 -11.88 11.68 -1.75
CA GLU A 121 -12.54 11.95 -3.03
C GLU A 121 -13.97 11.42 -2.97
N ASN A 122 -14.98 12.25 -3.25
CA ASN A 122 -16.39 11.87 -3.22
C ASN A 122 -16.83 11.14 -1.92
N ASP A 123 -16.40 11.65 -0.76
CA ASP A 123 -16.63 11.05 0.57
C ASP A 123 -15.97 9.67 0.80
N GLU A 124 -15.10 9.26 -0.10
CA GLU A 124 -14.29 8.05 -0.01
C GLU A 124 -12.86 8.34 0.44
N TYR A 125 -12.33 7.47 1.29
CA TYR A 125 -11.02 7.61 1.90
C TYR A 125 -10.06 6.60 1.29
N TRP A 126 -8.89 7.09 0.88
CA TRP A 126 -7.88 6.32 0.16
C TRP A 126 -6.53 6.45 0.87
N LEU A 127 -6.02 5.36 1.44
CA LEU A 127 -4.82 5.35 2.27
C LEU A 127 -3.57 5.09 1.41
N ASN A 128 -2.54 5.93 1.52
CA ASN A 128 -1.30 5.71 0.78
C ASN A 128 -0.56 4.46 1.30
N ILE A 129 -0.26 3.50 0.44
CA ILE A 129 0.44 2.26 0.80
C ILE A 129 1.75 2.06 0.04
N ASP A 130 2.37 3.16 -0.39
CA ASP A 130 3.67 3.21 -1.06
C ASP A 130 4.83 2.60 -0.25
N TYR A 131 5.90 2.15 -0.91
CA TYR A 131 7.07 1.51 -0.27
C TYR A 131 7.95 2.47 0.54
N THR A 132 7.69 3.78 0.46
CA THR A 132 8.47 4.85 1.10
C THR A 132 8.50 4.80 2.62
N ASP A 133 7.54 4.12 3.25
CA ASP A 133 7.48 3.87 4.69
C ASP A 133 7.16 2.40 4.99
N LYS A 134 7.45 1.96 6.22
CA LYS A 134 7.22 0.58 6.70
C LYS A 134 5.81 0.30 7.23
N TYR A 135 4.91 1.28 7.22
CA TYR A 135 3.53 1.17 7.71
C TYR A 135 2.54 1.74 6.67
N PRO A 136 1.26 1.35 6.67
CA PRO A 136 0.25 1.98 5.83
C PRO A 136 0.04 3.46 6.20
N GLY A 137 -0.15 4.33 5.21
CA GLY A 137 -0.20 5.77 5.37
C GLY A 137 1.12 6.49 5.11
N SER A 138 1.92 5.99 4.16
CA SER A 138 3.23 6.54 3.79
C SER A 138 3.15 7.99 3.29
N PHE A 139 4.19 8.80 3.50
CA PHE A 139 4.21 10.16 2.95
C PHE A 139 4.12 10.18 1.41
N TYR A 140 3.59 11.27 0.85
CA TYR A 140 3.54 11.49 -0.59
C TYR A 140 4.90 11.97 -1.11
N TYR A 141 5.46 11.28 -2.09
CA TYR A 141 6.67 11.73 -2.78
C TYR A 141 6.44 13.04 -3.56
N SER A 142 5.22 13.22 -4.09
CA SER A 142 4.77 14.45 -4.75
C SER A 142 3.29 14.66 -4.53
N ASP A 143 2.88 15.91 -4.27
CA ASP A 143 1.47 16.28 -4.11
C ASP A 143 0.74 16.45 -5.44
N THR A 144 1.46 16.55 -6.57
CA THR A 144 0.86 16.81 -7.88
C THR A 144 0.42 15.50 -8.55
N VAL A 145 -0.88 15.23 -8.49
CA VAL A 145 -1.51 14.10 -9.19
C VAL A 145 -1.69 14.42 -10.66
N ILE A 146 -1.13 13.58 -11.53
CA ILE A 146 -1.28 13.64 -12.98
C ILE A 146 -2.47 12.80 -13.43
N SER A 147 -2.60 11.58 -12.89
CA SER A 147 -3.68 10.66 -13.24
C SER A 147 -3.95 9.64 -12.14
N ILE A 148 -5.15 9.06 -12.17
CA ILE A 148 -5.62 8.01 -11.26
C ILE A 148 -6.09 6.82 -12.11
N PHE A 149 -5.56 5.63 -11.82
CA PHE A 149 -5.92 4.38 -12.50
C PHE A 149 -6.58 3.41 -11.54
N TYR A 150 -7.57 2.67 -12.03
CA TYR A 150 -8.25 1.62 -11.28
C TYR A 150 -7.89 0.26 -11.92
N PRO A 151 -6.94 -0.49 -11.32
CA PRO A 151 -6.52 -1.79 -11.83
C PRO A 151 -7.58 -2.86 -11.62
#